data_AF-A0A1M7EEA3-F1
#
_entry.id   AF-A0A1M7EEA3-F1
#
_cell.length_a   1.000
_cell.length_b   1.000
_cell.length_c   1.000
_cell.angle_alpha   90.00
_cell.angle_beta   90.00
_cell.angle_gamma   90.00
#
_symmetry.space_group_name_H-M   'P 1'
#
loop_
_entity.id
_entity.type
_entity.pdbx_description
1 polymer ?
#
loop_
_entity_poly.entity_id
_entity_poly.type
_entity_poly.pdbx_seq_one_letter_code
_entity_poly.pdbx_strand_id
1 'polypeptide(L)' 'MNTYLIPGLALITMAIVGLVALRSKRQTEERRHSDSTPKSALAKDGNPHRKAP' A
#
# COMPACT_ATOMS: atom_id res chain seq x y z
N MET A 1 7.17 12.38 35.78
CA MET A 1 6.35 11.82 34.68
C MET A 1 6.79 12.48 33.39
N ASN A 2 7.36 11.74 32.43
CA ASN A 2 7.71 12.30 31.12
C ASN A 2 6.44 12.47 30.29
N THR A 3 5.74 13.59 30.50
CA THR A 3 4.47 13.95 29.84
C THR A 3 4.54 13.89 28.31
N TYR A 4 5.75 14.05 27.75
CA TYR A 4 5.98 14.05 26.31
C TYR A 4 6.29 12.68 25.70
N LEU A 5 6.44 11.62 26.52
CA LEU A 5 6.81 10.29 26.01
C LEU A 5 5.70 9.70 25.12
N ILE A 6 4.45 9.79 25.59
CA ILE A 6 3.27 9.27 24.88
C ILE A 6 3.02 10.04 23.56
N PRO A 7 2.89 11.38 23.56
CA PRO A 7 2.66 12.11 22.31
C PRO A 7 3.86 12.02 21.36
N GLY A 8 5.09 12.01 21.87
CA GLY A 8 6.28 11.84 21.04
C GLY A 8 6.32 10.50 20.31
N LEU A 9 5.99 9.41 21.00
CA LEU A 9 5.94 8.09 20.39
C LEU A 9 4.82 7.99 19.35
N ALA A 10 3.65 8.60 19.61
CA ALA A 10 2.55 8.65 18.65
C ALA A 10 2.93 9.34 17.33
N LEU A 11 3.66 10.46 17.39
CA LEU A 11 4.15 11.16 16.20
C LEU A 11 5.12 10.30 15.39
N ILE A 12 6.03 9.60 16.06
CA ILE A 12 6.98 8.68 15.40
C ILE A 12 6.23 7.55 14.71
N THR A 13 5.26 6.92 15.40
CA THR A 13 4.43 5.87 14.81
C THR A 13 3.69 6.38 13.57
N MET A 14 3.11 7.58 13.64
CA MET A 14 2.38 8.16 12.52
C MET A 14 3.29 8.43 11.31
N ALA A 15 4.50 8.92 11.55
CA ALA A 15 5.50 9.15 10.50
C ALA A 15 5.92 7.83 9.80
N ILE A 16 6.15 6.76 10.58
CA ILE A 16 6.50 5.44 10.04
C ILE A 16 5.36 4.90 9.18
N VAL A 17 4.12 4.94 9.69
CA VAL A 17 2.94 4.47 8.95
C VAL A 17 2.75 5.26 7.66
N GLY A 18 2.94 6.59 7.71
CA GLY A 18 2.90 7.45 6.52
C GLY A 18 3.92 7.05 5.44
N LEU A 19 5.17 6.80 5.83
CA LEU A 19 6.22 6.34 4.91
C LEU A 19 5.89 4.98 4.29
N VAL A 20 5.40 4.03 5.08
CA VAL A 20 4.99 2.70 4.59
C VAL A 20 3.83 2.82 3.61
N ALA A 21 2.83 3.65 3.92
CA ALA A 21 1.69 3.90 3.04
C ALA A 21 2.09 4.55 1.71
N LEU A 22 3.03 5.50 1.73
CA LEU A 22 3.56 6.11 0.51
C LEU A 22 4.33 5.09 -0.35
N ARG A 23 5.14 4.23 0.28
CA ARG A 23 5.88 3.17 -0.42
C ARG A 23 4.94 2.11 -1.02
N SER A 24 3.90 1.69 -0.29
CA SER A 24 2.92 0.71 -0.79
C SER A 24 2.10 1.28 -1.94
N LYS A 25 1.74 2.57 -1.88
CA LYS A 25 1.06 3.26 -2.98
C LYS A 25 1.95 3.33 -4.22
N ARG A 26 3.22 3.69 -4.05
CA ARG A 26 4.19 3.74 -5.16
C ARG A 26 4.35 2.37 -5.84
N GLN A 27 4.50 1.30 -5.06
CA GLN A 27 4.57 -0.06 -5.60
C GLN A 27 3.28 -0.46 -6.36
N THR A 28 2.12 0.00 -5.88
CA THR A 28 0.84 -0.27 -6.53
C THR A 28 0.70 0.51 -7.83
N GLU A 29 1.08 1.79 -7.85
CA GLU A 29 1.08 2.61 -9.07
C GLU A 29 2.08 2.11 -10.12
N GLU A 30 3.27 1.66 -9.70
CA GLU A 30 4.26 1.02 -10.59
C GLU A 30 3.69 -0.25 -11.25
N ARG A 31 2.92 -1.06 -10.50
CA ARG A 31 2.19 -2.21 -11.06
C ARG A 31 1.03 -1.80 -11.96
N ARG A 32 0.37 -0.67 -11.67
CA ARG A 32 -0.77 -0.15 -12.43
C ARG A 32 -0.37 0.39 -13.79
N HIS A 33 0.83 0.97 -13.88
CA HIS A 33 1.42 1.49 -15.12
C HIS A 33 2.25 0.46 -15.89
N SER A 34 2.52 -0.71 -15.32
CA SER A 34 3.24 -1.78 -16.01
C SER A 34 2.26 -2.66 -16.80
N ASP A 35 2.36 -2.61 -18.13
CA ASP A 35 1.58 -3.42 -19.08
C ASP A 35 1.83 -4.94 -18.94
N SER A 36 2.91 -5.34 -18.26
CA SER A 36 3.25 -6.75 -18.04
C SER A 36 2.59 -7.37 -16.81
N THR A 37 1.92 -6.57 -15.97
CA THR A 37 1.30 -7.10 -14.74
C THR A 37 -0.02 -7.79 -15.08
N PRO A 38 -0.21 -9.08 -14.75
CA PRO A 38 -1.46 -9.76 -15.02
C PRO A 38 -2.61 -9.03 -14.29
N LYS A 39 -3.56 -8.50 -15.07
CA LYS A 39 -4.75 -7.82 -14.53
C LYS A 39 -5.47 -8.77 -13.57
N SER A 40 -5.79 -8.28 -12.38
CA SER A 40 -6.51 -9.05 -11.36
C SER A 40 -7.81 -9.63 -11.94
N ALA A 41 -8.15 -10.86 -11.58
CA ALA A 41 -9.41 -11.50 -11.97
C ALA A 41 -10.65 -10.73 -11.49
N LEU A 42 -10.50 -9.85 -10.49
CA LEU A 42 -11.55 -8.97 -9.96
C LEU A 42 -11.53 -7.56 -10.57
N ALA A 43 -10.56 -7.23 -11.44
CA ALA A 43 -10.57 -5.97 -12.15
C ALA A 43 -11.73 -5.93 -13.15
N LYS A 44 -12.30 -4.74 -13.41
CA LYS A 44 -13.40 -4.56 -14.37
C LYS A 44 -13.08 -5.13 -15.77
N ASP A 45 -11.81 -5.09 -16.18
CA ASP A 45 -11.31 -5.66 -17.44
C ASP A 45 -10.55 -6.98 -17.25
N GLY A 46 -10.57 -7.53 -16.03
CA GLY A 46 -9.93 -8.81 -15.71
C GLY A 46 -10.75 -9.94 -16.31
N ASN A 47 -10.10 -10.88 -17.00
CA ASN A 47 -10.78 -12.07 -17.52
C ASN A 47 -11.40 -12.85 -16.35
N PRO A 48 -12.75 -12.93 -16.23
CA PRO A 48 -13.42 -13.54 -15.09
C PRO A 48 -13.20 -15.05 -14.99
N HIS A 49 -12.68 -15.68 -16.05
CA HIS A 49 -12.40 -17.12 -16.10
C HIS A 49 -10.97 -17.48 -15.71
N ARG A 50 -10.12 -16.51 -15.34
CA ARG A 50 -8.75 -16.79 -14.87
C ARG A 50 -8.76 -17.01 -13.35
N LYS A 51 -8.68 -18.27 -12.90
CA LYS A 51 -8.37 -18.58 -11.49
C LYS A 51 -7.04 -17.93 -11.10
N ALA A 52 -7.04 -17.16 -10.01
CA ALA A 52 -5.79 -16.73 -9.38
C ALA A 52 -5.01 -17.98 -8.94
N PRO A 53 -3.67 -18.02 -9.15
CA PRO A 53 -2.84 -19.12 -8.67
C PRO A 53 -2.83 -19.23 -7.15
#